data_AF-A0A7N0TGJ7-F1
#
_entry.id   AF-A0A7N0TGJ7-F1
#
_cell.length_a   1.000
_cell.length_b   1.000
_cell.length_c   1.000
_cell.angle_alpha   90.00
_cell.angle_beta   90.00
_cell.angle_gamma   90.00
#
_symmetry.space_group_name_H-M   'P 1'
#
loop_
_entity.id
_entity.type
_entity.pdbx_description
1 polymer ?
#
loop_
_entity_poly.entity_id
_entity_poly.type
_entity_poly.pdbx_seq_one_letter_code
_entity_poly.pdbx_strand_id
1 'polypeptide(L)' 'MRRYGVPEPYEKLKELTRGRHVNKESIQRFIEGLELPKEAKDNLLKLTPHSYVGTAAELARDVDAAVELINGTRTSNPGK' A
#
# COMPACT_ATOMS: atom_id res chain seq x y z
N MET A 1 12.49 -2.95 2.57
CA MET A 1 13.84 -2.43 2.30
C MET A 1 14.22 -1.28 3.24
N ARG A 2 13.71 -0.05 3.06
CA ARG A 2 14.05 1.12 3.94
C ARG A 2 13.90 0.84 5.44
N ARG A 3 12.73 0.30 5.86
CA ARG A 3 12.44 -0.07 7.25
C ARG A 3 13.48 -0.99 7.88
N TYR A 4 14.13 -1.83 7.07
CA TYR A 4 15.09 -2.83 7.52
C TYR A 4 16.54 -2.48 7.14
N GLY A 5 16.82 -1.24 6.74
CA GLY A 5 18.19 -0.78 6.46
C GLY A 5 18.83 -1.36 5.18
N VAL A 6 18.05 -1.92 4.26
CA VAL A 6 18.59 -2.40 2.97
C VAL A 6 19.22 -1.23 2.21
N PRO A 7 20.50 -1.31 1.79
CA PRO A 7 21.18 -0.25 1.05
C PRO A 7 20.47 0.09 -0.25
N GLU A 8 20.50 1.37 -0.62
CA GLU A 8 20.03 1.90 -1.91
C GLU A 8 18.66 1.35 -2.37
N PRO A 9 17.64 1.37 -1.50
CA PRO A 9 16.41 0.61 -1.71
C PRO A 9 15.59 1.09 -2.90
N TYR A 10 15.72 2.37 -3.26
CA TYR A 10 15.08 2.95 -4.43
C TYR A 10 15.78 2.51 -5.72
N GLU A 11 17.11 2.55 -5.76
CA GLU A 11 17.87 2.20 -6.96
C GLU A 11 17.73 0.71 -7.29
N LYS A 12 17.79 -0.18 -6.29
CA LYS A 12 17.52 -1.62 -6.48
C LYS A 12 16.18 -1.91 -7.17
N LEU A 13 15.12 -1.20 -6.79
CA LEU A 13 13.80 -1.38 -7.42
C LEU A 13 13.73 -0.70 -8.79
N LYS A 14 14.40 0.44 -8.95
CA LYS A 14 14.46 1.17 -10.21
C LYS A 14 15.17 0.38 -11.31
N GLU A 15 16.24 -0.34 -10.99
CA GLU A 15 16.92 -1.24 -11.92
C GLU A 15 15.98 -2.32 -12.50
N LEU A 16 15.08 -2.84 -11.67
CA LEU A 16 14.08 -3.83 -12.09
C LEU A 16 12.98 -3.22 -12.97
N THR A 17 12.54 -2.01 -12.67
CA THR A 17 11.30 -1.45 -13.22
C THR A 17 11.51 -0.44 -14.35
N ARG A 18 12.66 0.24 -14.42
CA ARG A 18 12.88 1.32 -15.38
C ARG A 18 13.02 0.80 -16.80
N GLY A 19 12.12 1.23 -17.68
CA GLY A 19 12.15 0.88 -19.11
C GLY A 19 11.86 -0.60 -19.38
N ARG A 20 11.28 -1.33 -18.41
CA ARG A 20 11.00 -2.77 -18.49
C ARG A 20 9.54 -3.04 -18.19
N HIS A 21 8.99 -4.08 -18.83
CA HIS A 21 7.68 -4.59 -18.45
C HIS A 21 7.82 -5.37 -17.14
N VAL A 22 7.04 -4.99 -16.13
CA VAL A 22 7.04 -5.61 -14.80
C VAL A 22 5.85 -6.55 -14.70
N ASN A 23 6.07 -7.76 -14.20
CA ASN A 23 5.01 -8.74 -13.97
C ASN A 23 5.13 -9.33 -12.56
N LYS A 24 4.18 -10.20 -12.21
CA LYS A 24 4.11 -10.81 -10.89
C LYS A 24 5.39 -11.60 -10.59
N GLU A 25 5.85 -12.40 -11.54
CA GLU A 25 6.99 -13.28 -11.40
C GLU A 25 8.28 -12.48 -11.18
N SER A 26 8.48 -11.37 -11.90
CA SER A 26 9.67 -10.53 -11.75
C SER A 26 9.73 -9.83 -10.40
N ILE A 27 8.58 -9.37 -9.88
CA ILE A 27 8.47 -8.80 -8.53
C ILE A 27 8.70 -9.86 -7.45
N GLN A 28 8.12 -11.05 -7.58
CA GLN A 28 8.29 -12.13 -6.60
C GLN A 28 9.76 -12.53 -6.47
N ARG A 29 10.45 -12.76 -7.60
CA ARG A 29 11.90 -13.07 -7.60
C ARG A 29 12.72 -11.94 -6.98
N PHE A 30 12.37 -10.69 -7.26
CA PHE A 30 13.02 -9.54 -6.64
C PHE A 30 12.88 -9.58 -5.11
N ILE A 31 11.67 -9.80 -4.59
CA ILE A 31 11.39 -9.88 -3.14
C ILE A 31 12.15 -11.04 -2.48
N GLU A 32 12.16 -12.21 -3.11
CA GLU A 32 12.85 -13.40 -2.61
C GLU A 32 14.37 -13.16 -2.46
N GLY A 33 14.96 -12.40 -3.38
CA GLY A 33 16.38 -12.03 -3.36
C GLY A 33 16.77 -10.93 -2.35
N LEU A 34 15.82 -10.29 -1.66
CA LEU A 34 16.14 -9.25 -0.68
C LEU A 34 16.65 -9.84 0.63
N GLU A 35 17.62 -9.18 1.27
CA GLU A 35 18.00 -9.49 2.65
C GLU A 35 16.99 -8.86 3.61
N LEU A 36 15.87 -9.55 3.83
CA LEU A 36 14.77 -9.15 4.70
C LEU A 36 14.32 -10.31 5.60
N PRO A 37 13.76 -10.03 6.79
CA PRO A 37 13.11 -11.05 7.60
C PRO A 37 12.03 -11.79 6.82
N LYS A 38 11.86 -13.09 7.08
CA LYS A 38 10.90 -13.95 6.37
C LYS A 38 9.48 -13.37 6.39
N GLU A 39 9.02 -12.93 7.56
CA GLU A 39 7.70 -12.32 7.72
C GLU A 39 7.50 -11.10 6.81
N ALA A 40 8.54 -10.26 6.66
CA ALA A 40 8.49 -9.10 5.77
C ALA A 40 8.37 -9.53 4.30
N LYS A 41 9.10 -10.57 3.88
CA LYS A 41 8.96 -11.13 2.53
C LYS A 41 7.57 -11.71 2.31
N ASP A 42 7.08 -12.51 3.25
CA ASP A 42 5.76 -13.15 3.17
C ASP A 42 4.65 -12.10 3.02
N ASN A 43 4.73 -11.00 3.77
CA ASN A 43 3.78 -9.90 3.65
C ASN A 43 3.86 -9.22 2.28
N LEU A 44 5.06 -8.97 1.75
CA LEU A 44 5.24 -8.40 0.42
C LEU A 44 4.73 -9.33 -0.69
N LEU A 45 4.94 -10.65 -0.57
CA LEU A 45 4.51 -11.65 -1.54
C LEU A 45 2.98 -11.83 -1.60
N LYS A 46 2.26 -11.45 -0.54
CA LYS A 46 0.79 -11.43 -0.51
C LYS A 46 0.18 -10.20 -1.19
N LEU A 47 0.97 -9.15 -1.43
CA LEU A 47 0.46 -7.93 -2.05
C LEU A 47 0.14 -8.16 -3.53
N THR A 48 -0.91 -7.48 -3.98
CA THR A 48 -1.29 -7.38 -5.39
C THR A 48 -1.58 -5.92 -5.71
N PRO A 49 -1.52 -5.49 -6.98
CA PRO A 49 -1.95 -4.14 -7.37
C PRO A 49 -3.38 -3.82 -6.91
N HIS A 50 -4.28 -4.81 -6.93
CA HIS A 50 -5.67 -4.65 -6.51
C HIS A 50 -5.82 -4.46 -4.99
N SER A 51 -5.00 -5.15 -4.19
CA SER A 51 -5.07 -5.08 -2.73
C SER A 51 -4.18 -3.97 -2.13
N TYR A 52 -3.26 -3.40 -2.90
CA TYR A 52 -2.34 -2.36 -2.46
C TYR A 52 -2.94 -0.96 -2.60
N VAL A 53 -4.10 -0.74 -1.96
CA VAL A 53 -4.87 0.51 -2.00
C VAL A 53 -4.78 1.34 -0.71
N GLY A 54 -4.03 0.88 0.30
CA GLY A 54 -3.91 1.55 1.59
C GLY A 54 -5.28 1.71 2.27
N THR A 55 -5.54 2.88 2.86
CA THR A 55 -6.79 3.21 3.55
C THR A 55 -7.87 3.77 2.61
N ALA A 56 -7.72 3.63 1.28
CA ALA A 56 -8.61 4.27 0.31
C ALA A 56 -10.10 3.95 0.53
N ALA A 57 -10.44 2.68 0.83
CA ALA A 57 -11.83 2.28 1.04
C ALA A 57 -12.43 2.82 2.34
N GLU A 58 -11.62 2.99 3.38
CA GLU A 58 -12.04 3.59 4.65
C GLU A 58 -12.30 5.09 4.46
N LEU A 59 -11.31 5.79 3.90
CA LEU A 59 -11.41 7.22 3.60
C LEU A 59 -12.59 7.56 2.68
N ALA A 60 -12.89 6.70 1.71
CA ALA A 60 -14.04 6.89 0.82
C ALA A 60 -15.38 6.78 1.55
N ARG A 61 -15.50 5.92 2.58
CA ARG A 61 -16.73 5.82 3.39
C ARG A 61 -16.86 6.98 4.38
N ASP A 62 -15.73 7.47 4.87
CA ASP A 62 -15.70 8.52 5.88
C ASP A 62 -15.84 9.93 5.27
N VAL A 63 -15.92 10.05 3.95
CA VAL A 63 -15.96 11.35 3.25
C VAL A 63 -17.15 12.20 3.69
N ASP A 64 -18.34 11.61 3.79
CA ASP A 64 -19.56 12.34 4.17
C ASP A 64 -19.48 12.80 5.63
N ALA A 65 -19.02 11.93 6.53
CA ALA A 65 -18.82 12.27 7.94
C ALA A 65 -17.78 13.41 8.10
N ALA A 66 -16.69 13.37 7.33
CA ALA A 66 -15.68 14.43 7.33
C ALA A 66 -16.27 15.77 6.83
N VAL A 67 -17.10 15.74 5.80
CA VAL A 67 -17.78 16.92 5.25
C VAL A 67 -18.80 17.50 6.25
N GLU A 68 -19.57 16.65 6.91
CA GLU A 68 -20.53 17.08 7.94
C GLU A 68 -19.86 17.73 9.15
N LEU A 69 -18.73 17.18 9.61
CA LEU A 69 -17.92 17.76 10.68
C LEU A 69 -17.42 19.18 10.33
N ILE A 70 -16.99 19.39 9.08
CA ILE A 70 -16.50 20.69 8.61
C ILE A 70 -17.65 21.69 8.46
N ASN A 71 -18.81 21.25 7.96
CA ASN A 71 -19.95 22.13 7.69
C ASN A 71 -20.79 22.43 8.95
N GLY A 72 -20.47 21.83 10.11
CA GLY A 72 -21.17 22.09 11.37
C GLY A 72 -22.60 21.57 11.42
N THR A 73 -23.04 20.77 10.43
CA THR A 73 -24.37 20.16 10.40
C THR A 73 -24.39 18.92 11.29
N ARG A 74 -24.75 19.09 12.57
CA ARG A 74 -25.25 17.97 13.38
C ARG A 74 -26.58 17.52 12.75
N THR A 75 -26.56 16.44 11.99
CA THR A 75 -27.80 15.73 11.68
C THR A 75 -28.32 15.14 13.00
N SER A 76 -29.37 15.75 13.52
CA SER A 76 -30.22 15.12 14.54
C SER A 76 -30.73 13.81 13.95
N ASN A 77 -30.27 12.70 14.49
CA ASN A 77 -30.83 11.37 14.27
C ASN A 77 -32.37 11.40 14.41
N PRO A 78 -33.17 11.12 13.37
CA PRO A 78 -34.52 10.62 13.57
C PRO A 78 -34.42 9.10 13.49
N GLY A 79 -34.49 8.43 14.64
CA GLY A 79 -34.29 6.98 14.72
C GLY A 79 -35.14 6.19 13.72
N LYS A 80 -34.47 5.28 13.00
CA LYS A 80 -34.93 3.94 12.61
C LYS A 80 -33.82 3.21 11.89
#